data_AF-A0A8J6QJP9-F1
#
_entry.id   AF-A0A8J6QJP9-F1
#
_cell.length_a   1.000
_cell.length_b   1.000
_cell.length_c   1.000
_cell.angle_alpha   90.00
_cell.angle_beta   90.00
_cell.angle_gamma   90.00
#
_symmetry.space_group_name_H-M   'P 1'
#
loop_
_entity.id
_entity.type
_entity.pdbx_description
1 polymer ?
#
loop_
_entity_poly.entity_id
_entity_poly.type
_entity_poly.pdbx_seq_one_letter_code
_entity_poly.pdbx_strand_id
1 'polypeptide(L)'
;MRLSKHTVTTAYWQALVVVGYITLSAASSANNWTPPPPKSVNSTWVQLVSGEWVKGDVISMYQDRLHFDSDKLGVLSIKWGDIVTIHASGEFGIFTETDGKVIGQLDRIGDKVVIASSDSQRIYDAFDVVSIAPREERAFSQWSAKVSLGYSVRQGNNDESEFNASADIKRQTANTRATIDYLGYMSVKDDSQTANNHRLKGVYDRFVSRKFFWRTFQGELFIDKFQNIERRTTVGSGFGYRLIENDTTDWDISTTLGYQITRFDSVEVGQQDDERTPALTASTVYDTELTHWIDWKTSMQLMIVNEVSGRYTHHLVSTISTEITKYIDFDVSVVWDRTDNPRADADGVIPEKDDYRMVVGIGIDY
;
A
#
# COMPACT_ATOMS: atom_id res chain seq x y z
N MET A 1 -0.35 72.53 -16.85
CA MET A 1 0.36 71.56 -16.00
C MET A 1 -0.49 70.29 -15.96
N ARG A 2 -0.17 69.32 -16.83
CA ARG A 2 -0.87 68.04 -16.98
C ARG A 2 -0.39 67.07 -15.89
N LEU A 3 -1.30 66.39 -15.23
CA LEU A 3 -1.03 65.17 -14.46
C LEU A 3 -2.00 64.09 -14.93
N SER A 4 -1.46 63.13 -15.70
CA SER A 4 -2.19 61.93 -16.12
C SER A 4 -2.22 60.92 -14.98
N LYS A 5 -3.41 60.42 -14.66
CA LYS A 5 -3.59 59.20 -13.88
C LYS A 5 -3.42 58.03 -14.84
N HIS A 6 -2.38 57.23 -14.65
CA HIS A 6 -2.21 55.95 -15.32
C HIS A 6 -3.12 54.92 -14.63
N THR A 7 -4.15 54.47 -15.33
CA THR A 7 -4.94 53.30 -14.99
C THR A 7 -4.19 52.08 -15.52
N VAL A 8 -3.70 51.21 -14.64
CA VAL A 8 -3.15 49.91 -15.01
C VAL A 8 -4.33 48.96 -15.21
N THR A 9 -4.65 48.66 -16.47
CA THR A 9 -5.59 47.60 -16.84
C THR A 9 -4.83 46.27 -16.88
N THR A 10 -5.08 45.42 -15.88
CA THR A 10 -4.64 44.03 -15.86
C THR A 10 -5.46 43.25 -16.88
N ALA A 11 -4.86 42.91 -18.02
CA ALA A 11 -5.50 42.07 -19.03
C ALA A 11 -5.46 40.60 -18.57
N TYR A 12 -6.62 40.04 -18.24
CA TYR A 12 -6.80 38.60 -18.07
C TYR A 12 -6.75 37.95 -19.46
N TRP A 13 -5.68 37.22 -19.74
CA TRP A 13 -5.64 36.30 -20.88
C TRP A 13 -6.44 35.04 -20.51
N GLN A 14 -7.67 34.93 -21.02
CA GLN A 14 -8.39 33.67 -21.04
C GLN A 14 -7.78 32.81 -22.17
N ALA A 15 -7.02 31.78 -21.80
CA ALA A 15 -6.63 30.73 -22.74
C ALA A 15 -7.87 29.90 -23.08
N LEU A 16 -8.32 30.01 -24.33
CA LEU A 16 -9.43 29.24 -24.87
C LEU A 16 -8.88 27.89 -25.35
N VAL A 17 -8.98 26.87 -24.50
CA VAL A 17 -8.63 25.49 -24.89
C VAL A 17 -9.76 24.95 -25.78
N VAL A 18 -9.52 24.98 -27.09
CA VAL A 18 -10.39 24.33 -28.09
C VAL A 18 -9.98 22.86 -28.15
N VAL A 19 -10.76 21.99 -27.50
CA VAL A 19 -10.70 20.55 -27.75
C VAL A 19 -11.38 20.31 -29.09
N GLY A 20 -10.58 20.18 -30.15
CA GLY A 20 -11.06 19.82 -31.48
C GLY A 20 -11.41 18.33 -31.50
N TYR A 21 -12.70 18.00 -31.49
CA TYR A 21 -13.16 16.67 -31.85
C TYR A 21 -12.96 16.49 -33.36
N ILE A 22 -12.01 15.65 -33.76
CA ILE A 22 -11.90 15.22 -35.16
C ILE A 22 -13.04 14.24 -35.42
N THR A 23 -14.10 14.70 -36.08
CA THR A 23 -15.14 13.83 -36.62
C THR A 23 -14.71 13.32 -37.99
N LEU A 24 -14.17 12.10 -38.02
CA LEU A 24 -13.99 11.37 -39.27
C LEU A 24 -15.31 10.67 -39.60
N SER A 25 -16.09 11.24 -40.53
CA SER A 25 -17.32 10.63 -41.02
C SER A 25 -17.08 9.85 -42.31
N ALA A 26 -17.22 8.52 -42.23
CA ALA A 26 -17.56 7.66 -43.37
C ALA A 26 -18.21 6.34 -42.92
N ALA A 27 -19.54 6.33 -43.02
CA ALA A 27 -20.52 5.23 -43.09
C ALA A 27 -20.11 3.77 -42.79
N SER A 28 -20.69 3.21 -41.71
CA SER A 28 -21.61 2.06 -41.81
C SER A 28 -22.52 2.03 -40.57
N SER A 29 -23.81 1.75 -40.78
CA SER A 29 -24.88 1.84 -39.79
C SER A 29 -24.84 0.68 -38.79
N ALA A 30 -24.15 0.89 -37.68
CA ALA A 30 -24.63 0.48 -36.36
C ALA A 30 -24.86 1.78 -35.58
N ASN A 31 -25.97 1.90 -34.85
CA ASN A 31 -26.13 2.98 -33.87
C ASN A 31 -25.10 2.78 -32.76
N ASN A 32 -23.84 3.15 -33.01
CA ASN A 32 -22.81 3.20 -32.00
C ASN A 32 -23.13 4.42 -31.13
N TRP A 33 -23.95 4.18 -30.11
CA TRP A 33 -24.19 5.16 -29.07
C TRP A 33 -22.85 5.62 -28.51
N THR A 34 -22.61 6.93 -28.55
CA THR A 34 -21.46 7.57 -27.91
C THR A 34 -21.96 8.34 -26.69
N PRO A 35 -21.31 8.23 -25.53
CA PRO A 35 -21.73 8.97 -24.35
C PRO A 35 -21.65 10.49 -24.59
N PRO A 36 -22.50 11.28 -23.92
CA PRO A 36 -22.33 12.73 -23.89
C PRO A 36 -20.99 13.08 -23.22
N PRO A 37 -20.36 14.21 -23.56
CA PRO A 37 -19.07 14.59 -22.99
C PRO A 37 -19.12 14.64 -21.45
N PRO A 38 -18.06 14.22 -20.72
CA PRO A 38 -18.07 14.14 -19.25
C PRO A 38 -18.47 15.45 -18.56
N LYS A 39 -18.07 16.58 -19.15
CA LYS A 39 -18.34 17.94 -18.65
C LYS A 39 -19.84 18.29 -18.61
N SER A 40 -20.71 17.56 -19.29
CA SER A 40 -22.17 17.79 -19.20
C SER A 40 -22.88 17.00 -18.10
N VAL A 41 -22.22 16.00 -17.49
CA VAL A 41 -22.89 15.07 -16.54
C VAL A 41 -22.13 14.87 -15.22
N ASN A 42 -20.90 15.39 -15.06
CA ASN A 42 -20.04 15.11 -13.89
C ASN A 42 -19.91 13.59 -13.64
N SER A 43 -19.71 12.80 -14.70
CA SER A 43 -19.54 11.35 -14.58
C SER A 43 -18.58 10.84 -15.63
N THR A 44 -17.84 9.80 -15.27
CA THR A 44 -16.96 9.08 -16.19
C THR A 44 -17.74 8.02 -16.95
N TRP A 45 -17.39 7.84 -18.23
CA TRP A 45 -17.88 6.74 -19.05
C TRP A 45 -16.72 5.83 -19.44
N VAL A 46 -16.92 4.52 -19.28
CA VAL A 46 -15.97 3.47 -19.68
C VAL A 46 -16.66 2.56 -20.69
N GLN A 47 -16.02 2.31 -21.82
CA GLN A 47 -16.46 1.30 -22.79
C GLN A 47 -15.55 0.08 -22.73
N LEU A 48 -16.16 -1.09 -22.62
CA LEU A 48 -15.45 -2.35 -22.68
C LEU A 48 -15.20 -2.79 -24.13
N VAL A 49 -14.24 -3.68 -24.33
CA VAL A 49 -13.98 -4.33 -25.62
C VAL A 49 -15.19 -5.10 -26.17
N SER A 50 -16.09 -5.53 -25.30
CA SER A 50 -17.40 -6.14 -25.64
C SER A 50 -18.40 -5.15 -26.24
N GLY A 51 -18.12 -3.84 -26.12
CA GLY A 51 -18.99 -2.74 -26.57
C GLY A 51 -19.90 -2.17 -25.49
N GLU A 52 -19.96 -2.78 -24.30
CA GLU A 52 -20.76 -2.33 -23.16
C GLU A 52 -20.23 -1.00 -22.61
N TRP A 53 -21.15 -0.13 -22.19
CA TRP A 53 -20.83 1.14 -21.55
C TRP A 53 -21.22 1.14 -20.09
N VAL A 54 -20.29 1.59 -19.25
CA VAL A 54 -20.50 1.75 -17.81
C VAL A 54 -20.35 3.22 -17.44
N LYS A 55 -21.29 3.71 -16.63
CA LYS A 55 -21.29 5.05 -16.05
C LYS A 55 -20.95 5.00 -14.57
N GLY A 56 -20.13 5.93 -14.11
CA GLY A 56 -19.69 6.00 -12.72
C GLY A 56 -18.49 6.92 -12.54
N ASP A 57 -17.71 6.65 -11.51
CA ASP A 57 -16.52 7.41 -11.14
C ASP A 57 -15.29 6.52 -11.03
N VAL A 58 -14.15 7.04 -11.48
CA VAL A 58 -12.86 6.34 -11.36
C VAL A 58 -12.40 6.45 -9.92
N ILE A 59 -12.27 5.31 -9.25
CA ILE A 59 -11.68 5.21 -7.91
C ILE A 59 -10.15 5.27 -8.03
N SER A 60 -9.58 4.39 -8.86
CA SER A 60 -8.15 4.27 -9.12
C SER A 60 -7.88 3.30 -10.27
N MET A 61 -6.65 3.28 -10.77
CA MET A 61 -6.13 2.18 -11.57
C MET A 61 -4.78 1.76 -10.99
N TYR A 62 -4.72 0.52 -10.51
CA TYR A 62 -3.52 -0.14 -9.99
C TYR A 62 -3.49 -1.57 -10.51
N GLN A 63 -2.33 -2.20 -10.61
CA GLN A 63 -2.23 -3.64 -10.94
C GLN A 63 -2.97 -4.04 -12.23
N ASP A 64 -2.94 -3.18 -13.24
CA ASP A 64 -3.64 -3.40 -14.50
C ASP A 64 -5.17 -3.53 -14.36
N ARG A 65 -5.76 -2.99 -13.27
CA ARG A 65 -7.21 -2.93 -13.04
C ARG A 65 -7.68 -1.53 -12.73
N LEU A 66 -8.70 -1.08 -13.46
CA LEU A 66 -9.46 0.11 -13.15
C LEU A 66 -10.53 -0.24 -12.11
N HIS A 67 -10.40 0.32 -10.91
CA HIS A 67 -11.45 0.32 -9.90
C HIS A 67 -12.43 1.46 -10.19
N PHE A 68 -13.69 1.12 -10.37
CA PHE A 68 -14.71 2.01 -10.90
C PHE A 68 -15.99 1.89 -10.10
N ASP A 69 -16.47 2.99 -9.51
CA ASP A 69 -17.70 2.99 -8.71
C ASP A 69 -18.90 3.34 -9.60
N SER A 70 -19.87 2.45 -9.70
CA SER A 70 -21.11 2.68 -10.42
C SER A 70 -22.30 2.69 -9.47
N ASP A 71 -23.12 3.75 -9.54
CA ASP A 71 -24.37 3.89 -8.77
C ASP A 71 -25.31 2.67 -8.84
N LYS A 72 -25.23 1.88 -9.92
CA LYS A 72 -26.14 0.75 -10.19
C LYS A 72 -25.48 -0.62 -10.10
N LEU A 73 -24.17 -0.70 -10.29
CA LEU A 73 -23.44 -1.97 -10.32
C LEU A 73 -22.49 -2.13 -9.13
N GLY A 74 -22.35 -1.11 -8.28
CA GLY A 74 -21.36 -1.07 -7.22
C GLY A 74 -19.95 -0.87 -7.76
N VAL A 75 -18.97 -1.27 -6.96
CA VAL A 75 -17.55 -1.19 -7.32
C VAL A 75 -17.20 -2.31 -8.29
N LEU A 76 -16.72 -1.93 -9.46
CA LEU A 76 -16.24 -2.82 -10.51
C LEU A 76 -14.71 -2.80 -10.57
N SER A 77 -14.11 -3.98 -10.79
CA SER A 77 -12.67 -4.13 -11.01
C SER A 77 -12.43 -4.64 -12.43
N ILE A 78 -12.15 -3.71 -13.35
CA ILE A 78 -12.12 -3.96 -14.80
C ILE A 78 -10.66 -4.05 -15.24
N LYS A 79 -10.26 -5.10 -15.95
CA LYS A 79 -8.90 -5.21 -16.50
C LYS A 79 -8.66 -4.05 -17.46
N TRP A 80 -7.49 -3.42 -17.36
CA TRP A 80 -7.12 -2.28 -18.18
C TRP A 80 -7.09 -2.64 -19.67
N GLY A 81 -6.68 -3.87 -20.00
CA GLY A 81 -6.73 -4.40 -21.36
C GLY A 81 -8.15 -4.55 -21.94
N ASP A 82 -9.18 -4.70 -21.08
CA ASP A 82 -10.57 -4.89 -21.49
C ASP A 82 -11.32 -3.57 -21.71
N ILE A 83 -10.64 -2.43 -21.56
CA ILE A 83 -11.21 -1.09 -21.76
C ILE A 83 -10.76 -0.54 -23.11
N VAL A 84 -11.69 -0.10 -23.95
CA VAL A 84 -11.37 0.54 -25.24
C VAL A 84 -11.51 2.06 -25.19
N THR A 85 -12.45 2.57 -24.38
CA THR A 85 -12.71 4.01 -24.28
C THR A 85 -12.87 4.42 -22.83
N ILE A 86 -12.26 5.54 -22.44
CA ILE A 86 -12.53 6.21 -21.16
C ILE A 86 -12.73 7.68 -21.45
N HIS A 87 -13.79 8.25 -20.88
CA HIS A 87 -14.00 9.68 -20.84
C HIS A 87 -14.13 10.10 -19.39
N ALA A 88 -13.00 10.41 -18.75
CA ALA A 88 -12.97 10.65 -17.31
C ALA A 88 -13.50 12.04 -16.95
N SER A 89 -14.31 12.09 -15.89
CA SER A 89 -14.72 13.33 -15.25
C SER A 89 -13.71 13.68 -14.15
N GLY A 90 -13.17 14.90 -14.20
CA GLY A 90 -12.20 15.38 -13.21
C GLY A 90 -10.74 15.21 -13.64
N GLU A 91 -9.83 15.61 -12.75
CA GLU A 91 -8.39 15.46 -12.93
C GLU A 91 -7.84 14.33 -12.05
N PHE A 92 -6.87 13.62 -12.58
CA PHE A 92 -6.22 12.49 -11.92
C PHE A 92 -4.71 12.75 -11.86
N GLY A 93 -4.06 12.16 -10.86
CA GLY A 93 -2.64 11.86 -10.95
C GLY A 93 -2.47 10.58 -11.79
N ILE A 94 -1.69 10.65 -12.85
CA ILE A 94 -1.40 9.51 -13.73
C ILE A 94 0.10 9.28 -13.69
N PHE A 95 0.52 8.07 -13.36
CA PHE A 95 1.92 7.69 -13.46
C PHE A 95 2.14 6.97 -14.78
N THR A 96 3.08 7.49 -15.57
CA THR A 96 3.47 6.94 -16.86
C THR A 96 4.91 6.45 -16.78
N GLU A 97 5.22 5.40 -17.53
CA GLU A 97 6.58 4.84 -17.60
C GLU A 97 7.59 5.87 -18.15
N THR A 98 7.15 6.67 -19.12
CA THR A 98 8.01 7.58 -19.89
C THR A 98 8.25 8.92 -19.18
N ASP A 99 7.19 9.56 -18.67
CA ASP A 99 7.25 10.93 -18.14
C ASP A 99 7.06 11.01 -16.61
N GLY A 100 6.90 9.86 -15.94
CA GLY A 100 6.57 9.81 -14.53
C GLY A 100 5.17 10.34 -14.23
N LYS A 101 5.01 11.07 -13.11
CA LYS A 101 3.69 11.57 -12.68
C LYS A 101 3.26 12.79 -13.49
N VAL A 102 2.10 12.69 -14.11
CA VAL A 102 1.39 13.76 -14.82
C VAL A 102 0.04 14.00 -14.15
N ILE A 103 -0.49 15.21 -14.23
CA ILE A 103 -1.80 15.55 -13.68
C ILE A 103 -2.67 16.13 -14.78
N GLY A 104 -3.88 15.61 -14.95
CA GLY A 104 -4.82 16.12 -15.95
C GLY A 104 -6.08 15.28 -16.07
N GLN A 105 -6.96 15.70 -16.99
CA GLN A 105 -8.12 14.92 -17.41
C GLN A 105 -7.65 13.79 -18.33
N LEU A 106 -8.21 12.59 -18.14
CA LEU A 106 -7.85 11.40 -18.88
C LEU A 106 -8.94 11.03 -19.89
N ASP A 107 -8.55 10.93 -21.14
CA ASP A 107 -9.34 10.31 -22.20
C ASP A 107 -8.56 9.12 -22.78
N ARG A 108 -9.19 7.97 -22.92
CA ARG A 108 -8.62 6.82 -23.63
C ARG A 108 -9.43 6.56 -24.88
N ILE A 109 -8.76 6.35 -26.01
CA ILE A 109 -9.36 5.97 -27.28
C ILE A 109 -8.47 4.87 -27.89
N GLY A 110 -8.94 3.63 -27.83
CA GLY A 110 -8.18 2.47 -28.28
C GLY A 110 -6.90 2.26 -27.49
N ASP A 111 -5.77 2.28 -28.20
CA ASP A 111 -4.42 2.12 -27.68
C ASP A 111 -3.79 3.45 -27.22
N LYS A 112 -4.48 4.58 -27.36
CA LYS A 112 -3.96 5.89 -26.96
C LYS A 112 -4.66 6.43 -25.73
N VAL A 113 -3.86 7.03 -24.86
CA VAL A 113 -4.33 7.80 -23.70
C VAL A 113 -3.90 9.25 -23.87
N VAL A 114 -4.88 10.13 -23.86
CA VAL A 114 -4.72 11.58 -23.89
C VAL A 114 -4.86 12.10 -22.46
N ILE A 115 -3.85 12.84 -22.00
CA ILE A 115 -3.87 13.54 -20.73
C ILE A 115 -3.85 15.04 -21.00
N ALA A 116 -4.95 15.71 -20.67
CA ALA A 116 -5.12 17.15 -20.86
C ALA A 116 -4.97 17.90 -19.52
N SER A 117 -4.00 18.80 -19.45
CA SER A 117 -3.83 19.77 -18.36
C SER A 117 -4.26 21.17 -18.85
N SER A 118 -4.25 22.18 -17.97
CA SER A 118 -4.59 23.57 -18.32
C SER A 118 -3.88 24.10 -19.57
N ASP A 119 -2.59 23.74 -19.73
CA ASP A 119 -1.69 24.38 -20.70
C ASP A 119 -1.07 23.40 -21.71
N SER A 120 -1.36 22.11 -21.61
CA SER A 120 -0.77 21.09 -22.48
C SER A 120 -1.63 19.85 -22.62
N GLN A 121 -1.54 19.20 -23.78
CA GLN A 121 -2.07 17.87 -24.01
C GLN A 121 -0.91 16.93 -24.31
N ARG A 122 -0.88 15.78 -23.63
CA ARG A 122 0.12 14.73 -23.85
C ARG A 122 -0.58 13.45 -24.28
N ILE A 123 0.06 12.70 -25.17
CA ILE A 123 -0.48 11.46 -25.72
C ILE A 123 0.51 10.35 -25.39
N TYR A 124 0.00 9.29 -24.80
CA TYR A 124 0.75 8.09 -24.42
C TYR A 124 0.12 6.87 -25.07
N ASP A 125 0.89 5.80 -25.19
CA ASP A 125 0.33 4.47 -25.37
C ASP A 125 -0.40 4.04 -24.09
N ALA A 126 -1.51 3.30 -24.22
CA ALA A 126 -2.25 2.79 -23.06
C ALA A 126 -1.38 1.88 -22.19
N PHE A 127 -0.39 1.22 -22.79
CA PHE A 127 0.62 0.42 -22.10
C PHE A 127 1.63 1.26 -21.30
N ASP A 128 1.84 2.53 -21.64
CA ASP A 128 2.73 3.41 -20.88
C ASP A 128 2.10 3.88 -19.57
N VAL A 129 0.77 3.81 -19.46
CA VAL A 129 0.06 4.15 -18.22
C VAL A 129 0.27 3.03 -17.20
N VAL A 130 0.84 3.40 -16.06
CA VAL A 130 1.18 2.46 -14.97
C VAL A 130 0.09 2.48 -13.90
N SER A 131 -0.39 3.67 -13.54
CA SER A 131 -1.44 3.82 -12.54
C SER A 131 -2.18 5.14 -12.67
N ILE A 132 -3.39 5.17 -12.12
CA ILE A 132 -4.25 6.36 -12.06
C ILE A 132 -4.76 6.48 -10.62
N ALA A 133 -4.69 7.67 -10.06
CA ALA A 133 -5.24 7.96 -8.74
C ALA A 133 -5.96 9.31 -8.75
N PRO A 134 -6.96 9.53 -7.89
CA PRO A 134 -7.61 10.82 -7.77
C PRO A 134 -6.59 11.91 -7.46
N ARG A 135 -6.77 13.11 -8.03
CA ARG A 135 -5.84 14.23 -7.80
C ARG A 135 -5.76 14.64 -6.34
N GLU A 136 -6.88 14.59 -5.62
CA GLU A 136 -6.94 15.02 -4.23
C GLU A 136 -6.10 14.09 -3.35
N GLU A 137 -5.01 14.64 -2.78
CA GLU A 137 -4.09 13.89 -1.93
C GLU A 137 -4.72 13.38 -0.62
N ARG A 138 -5.98 13.74 -0.33
CA ARG A 138 -6.73 13.25 0.84
C ARG A 138 -7.96 12.43 0.47
N ALA A 139 -8.11 12.02 -0.79
CA ALA A 139 -9.23 11.18 -1.20
C ALA A 139 -9.24 9.87 -0.40
N PHE A 140 -10.38 9.53 0.20
CA PHE A 140 -10.55 8.29 0.97
C PHE A 140 -10.24 7.04 0.12
N SER A 141 -10.51 7.08 -1.19
CA SER A 141 -10.21 6.00 -2.13
C SER A 141 -8.71 5.71 -2.33
N GLN A 142 -7.82 6.57 -1.84
CA GLN A 142 -6.38 6.30 -1.82
C GLN A 142 -5.96 5.47 -0.60
N TRP A 143 -6.85 5.25 0.37
CA TRP A 143 -6.57 4.53 1.59
C TRP A 143 -7.28 3.18 1.60
N SER A 144 -6.62 2.19 2.17
CA SER A 144 -7.24 0.94 2.63
C SER A 144 -6.76 0.65 4.04
N ALA A 145 -7.64 0.13 4.88
CA ALA A 145 -7.30 -0.19 6.26
C ALA A 145 -7.97 -1.49 6.70
N LYS A 146 -7.18 -2.41 7.25
CA LYS A 146 -7.67 -3.61 7.90
C LYS A 146 -7.22 -3.64 9.34
N VAL A 147 -8.13 -3.95 10.26
CA VAL A 147 -7.83 -4.13 11.68
C VAL A 147 -8.35 -5.50 12.11
N SER A 148 -7.47 -6.34 12.67
CA SER A 148 -7.83 -7.67 13.17
C SER A 148 -7.66 -7.74 14.68
N LEU A 149 -8.61 -8.37 15.36
CA LEU A 149 -8.56 -8.62 16.79
C LEU A 149 -8.87 -10.07 17.09
N GLY A 150 -8.15 -10.65 18.05
CA GLY A 150 -8.38 -12.01 18.53
C GLY A 150 -8.19 -12.13 20.03
N TYR A 151 -8.99 -13.01 20.64
CA TYR A 151 -8.98 -13.24 22.09
C TYR A 151 -9.25 -14.72 22.39
N SER A 152 -8.44 -15.30 23.26
CA SER A 152 -8.57 -16.69 23.73
C SER A 152 -8.54 -16.74 25.25
N VAL A 153 -9.36 -17.59 25.84
CA VAL A 153 -9.46 -17.79 27.29
C VAL A 153 -9.52 -19.26 27.61
N ARG A 154 -8.72 -19.66 28.59
CA ARG A 154 -8.72 -20.99 29.19
C ARG A 154 -8.86 -20.84 30.70
N GLN A 155 -9.75 -21.63 31.30
CA GLN A 155 -10.01 -21.64 32.74
C GLN A 155 -10.00 -23.05 33.28
N GLY A 156 -9.73 -23.18 34.59
CA GLY A 156 -9.91 -24.42 35.34
C GLY A 156 -8.59 -24.92 35.90
N ASN A 157 -7.94 -25.87 35.21
CA ASN A 157 -6.66 -26.41 35.68
C ASN A 157 -5.49 -25.44 35.48
N ASN A 158 -5.60 -24.54 34.49
CA ASN A 158 -4.71 -23.40 34.26
C ASN A 158 -5.61 -22.23 33.87
N ASP A 159 -5.29 -21.05 34.39
CA ASP A 159 -5.97 -19.81 34.02
C ASP A 159 -5.06 -19.01 33.09
N GLU A 160 -5.49 -18.87 31.84
CA GLU A 160 -4.70 -18.27 30.77
C GLU A 160 -5.59 -17.45 29.83
N SER A 161 -5.11 -16.28 29.45
CA SER A 161 -5.78 -15.39 28.49
C SER A 161 -4.78 -14.85 27.49
N GLU A 162 -5.16 -14.85 26.22
CA GLU A 162 -4.33 -14.39 25.11
C GLU A 162 -5.09 -13.35 24.31
N PHE A 163 -4.42 -12.27 23.95
CA PHE A 163 -4.94 -11.20 23.13
C PHE A 163 -4.00 -10.92 21.98
N ASN A 164 -4.55 -10.74 20.79
CA ASN A 164 -3.81 -10.32 19.61
C ASN A 164 -4.54 -9.19 18.89
N ALA A 165 -3.75 -8.31 18.29
CA ALA A 165 -4.24 -7.22 17.47
C ALA A 165 -3.30 -6.98 16.30
N SER A 166 -3.86 -6.77 15.11
CA SER A 166 -3.12 -6.30 13.95
C SER A 166 -3.81 -5.11 13.29
N ALA A 167 -3.02 -4.30 12.60
CA ALA A 167 -3.55 -3.28 11.72
C ALA A 167 -2.67 -3.15 10.48
N ASP A 168 -3.28 -3.16 9.30
CA ASP A 168 -2.63 -2.98 8.01
C ASP A 168 -3.25 -1.73 7.35
N ILE A 169 -2.50 -0.64 7.28
CA ILE A 169 -2.97 0.62 6.71
C ILE A 169 -2.12 0.96 5.50
N LYS A 170 -2.74 1.18 4.36
CA LYS A 170 -2.06 1.50 3.10
C LYS A 170 -2.65 2.77 2.53
N ARG A 171 -1.77 3.67 2.08
CA ARG A 171 -2.13 4.78 1.21
C ARG A 171 -1.40 4.66 -0.11
N GLN A 172 -2.12 4.61 -1.22
CA GLN A 172 -1.55 4.55 -2.56
C GLN A 172 -2.02 5.73 -3.41
N THR A 173 -1.07 6.45 -3.99
CA THR A 173 -1.29 7.44 -5.04
C THR A 173 -0.74 6.90 -6.36
N ALA A 174 -0.82 7.69 -7.43
CA ALA A 174 -0.28 7.29 -8.73
C ALA A 174 1.20 6.86 -8.66
N ASN A 175 2.04 7.57 -7.89
CA ASN A 175 3.48 7.30 -7.89
C ASN A 175 4.08 7.10 -6.49
N THR A 176 3.26 6.93 -5.46
CA THR A 176 3.73 6.66 -4.09
C THR A 176 2.85 5.66 -3.37
N ARG A 177 3.46 4.90 -2.47
CA ARG A 177 2.78 3.97 -1.56
C ARG A 177 3.34 4.15 -0.16
N ALA A 178 2.47 4.38 0.81
CA ALA A 178 2.81 4.39 2.23
C ALA A 178 2.10 3.22 2.91
N THR A 179 2.80 2.45 3.73
CA THR A 179 2.20 1.40 4.55
C THR A 179 2.56 1.60 6.02
N ILE A 180 1.61 1.27 6.89
CA ILE A 180 1.79 1.18 8.33
C ILE A 180 1.21 -0.17 8.74
N ASP A 181 2.06 -1.03 9.29
CA ASP A 181 1.71 -2.37 9.75
C ASP A 181 1.94 -2.44 11.26
N TYR A 182 0.95 -2.88 12.02
CA TYR A 182 1.05 -3.14 13.45
C TYR A 182 0.69 -4.59 13.75
N LEU A 183 1.46 -5.22 14.63
CA LEU A 183 1.18 -6.54 15.19
C LEU A 183 1.48 -6.50 16.70
N GLY A 184 0.51 -6.90 17.51
CA GLY A 184 0.66 -7.01 18.96
C GLY A 184 0.12 -8.34 19.47
N TYR A 185 0.81 -8.92 20.43
CA TYR A 185 0.41 -10.15 21.11
C TYR A 185 0.73 -10.07 22.59
N MET A 186 -0.24 -10.44 23.43
CA MET A 186 -0.10 -10.48 24.88
C MET A 186 -0.71 -11.78 25.41
N SER A 187 0.01 -12.47 26.30
CA SER A 187 -0.49 -13.62 27.03
C SER A 187 -0.26 -13.42 28.53
N VAL A 188 -1.28 -13.76 29.31
CA VAL A 188 -1.28 -13.72 30.77
C VAL A 188 -1.69 -15.10 31.27
N LYS A 189 -0.87 -15.67 32.13
CA LYS A 189 -1.10 -16.95 32.78
C LYS A 189 -0.89 -16.81 34.29
N ASP A 190 -1.87 -17.26 35.07
CA ASP A 190 -1.83 -17.20 36.55
C ASP A 190 -1.45 -15.79 37.07
N ASP A 191 -2.11 -14.75 36.53
CA ASP A 191 -1.88 -13.31 36.80
C ASP A 191 -0.49 -12.76 36.42
N SER A 192 0.34 -13.55 35.74
CA SER A 192 1.65 -13.12 35.24
C SER A 192 1.68 -13.07 33.72
N GLN A 193 2.29 -12.02 33.16
CA GLN A 193 2.54 -11.98 31.71
C GLN A 193 3.54 -13.08 31.34
N THR A 194 3.24 -13.81 30.27
CA THR A 194 4.12 -14.83 29.67
C THR A 194 4.55 -14.45 28.26
N ALA A 195 3.81 -13.55 27.61
CA ALA A 195 4.19 -12.93 26.35
C ALA A 195 3.68 -11.48 26.30
N ASN A 196 4.47 -10.59 25.71
CA ASN A 196 4.10 -9.21 25.46
C ASN A 196 5.02 -8.67 24.36
N ASN A 197 4.57 -8.77 23.12
CA ASN A 197 5.29 -8.29 21.97
C ASN A 197 4.47 -7.28 21.16
N HIS A 198 5.14 -6.27 20.65
CA HIS A 198 4.57 -5.26 19.80
C HIS A 198 5.53 -4.92 18.68
N ARG A 199 5.02 -4.84 17.45
CA ARG A 199 5.76 -4.43 16.27
C ARG A 199 4.96 -3.40 15.51
N LEU A 200 5.59 -2.26 15.20
CA LEU A 200 5.07 -1.24 14.32
C LEU A 200 6.07 -1.02 13.20
N LYS A 201 5.65 -1.19 11.95
CA LYS A 201 6.45 -0.97 10.76
C LYS A 201 5.81 0.13 9.91
N GLY A 202 6.62 1.03 9.40
CA GLY A 202 6.21 2.08 8.48
C GLY A 202 7.11 2.13 7.27
N VAL A 203 6.54 2.21 6.07
CA VAL A 203 7.26 2.27 4.80
C VAL A 203 6.70 3.39 3.93
N TYR A 204 7.60 4.07 3.20
CA TYR A 204 7.24 5.01 2.14
C TYR A 204 8.03 4.69 0.87
N ASP A 205 7.31 4.24 -0.16
CA ASP A 205 7.84 3.91 -1.47
C ASP A 205 7.44 5.00 -2.48
N ARG A 206 8.39 5.41 -3.32
CA ARG A 206 8.18 6.24 -4.50
C ARG A 206 8.48 5.43 -5.76
N PHE A 207 7.48 5.22 -6.60
CA PHE A 207 7.64 4.51 -7.86
C PHE A 207 8.50 5.32 -8.82
N VAL A 208 9.51 4.65 -9.39
CA VAL A 208 10.43 5.20 -10.39
C VAL A 208 10.03 4.70 -11.78
N SER A 209 9.51 3.49 -11.86
CA SER A 209 8.93 2.85 -13.05
C SER A 209 7.86 1.85 -12.62
N ARG A 210 7.25 1.15 -13.58
CA ARG A 210 6.34 0.03 -13.33
C ARG A 210 6.97 -1.06 -12.47
N LYS A 211 8.30 -1.26 -12.48
CA LYS A 211 8.90 -2.34 -11.68
C LYS A 211 9.75 -1.85 -10.53
N PHE A 212 10.38 -0.69 -10.67
CA PHE A 212 11.30 -0.18 -9.65
C PHE A 212 10.67 0.87 -8.76
N PHE A 213 10.91 0.76 -7.46
CA PHE A 213 10.57 1.79 -6.49
C PHE A 213 11.76 2.12 -5.59
N TRP A 214 11.85 3.39 -5.22
CA TRP A 214 12.74 3.86 -4.16
C TRP A 214 11.96 3.88 -2.85
N ARG A 215 12.38 3.05 -1.89
CA ARG A 215 11.91 3.10 -0.50
C ARG A 215 12.63 4.24 0.20
N THR A 216 12.02 5.42 0.14
CA THR A 216 12.64 6.64 0.71
C THR A 216 12.74 6.56 2.22
N PHE A 217 11.85 5.77 2.85
CA PHE A 217 11.84 5.55 4.28
C PHE A 217 11.33 4.15 4.63
N GLN A 218 12.02 3.50 5.56
CA GLN A 218 11.56 2.33 6.31
C GLN A 218 11.84 2.58 7.79
N GLY A 219 10.84 2.36 8.64
CA GLY A 219 10.95 2.42 10.09
C GLY A 219 10.33 1.18 10.72
N GLU A 220 10.96 0.64 11.75
CA GLU A 220 10.42 -0.44 12.57
C GLU A 220 10.66 -0.13 14.05
N LEU A 221 9.63 -0.28 14.86
CA LEU A 221 9.68 -0.30 16.31
C LEU A 221 9.25 -1.69 16.77
N PHE A 222 10.12 -2.37 17.52
CA PHE A 222 9.88 -3.69 18.06
C PHE A 222 10.12 -3.69 19.57
N ILE A 223 9.20 -4.29 20.31
CA ILE A 223 9.21 -4.40 21.77
C ILE A 223 8.90 -5.86 22.09
N ASP A 224 9.76 -6.48 22.89
CA ASP A 224 9.56 -7.84 23.39
C ASP A 224 10.46 -8.08 24.61
N LYS A 225 9.89 -7.87 25.81
CA LYS A 225 10.63 -8.02 27.07
C LYS A 225 11.10 -9.46 27.31
N PHE A 226 10.39 -10.46 26.79
CA PHE A 226 10.77 -11.87 26.93
C PHE A 226 11.94 -12.26 26.02
N GLN A 227 12.22 -11.44 25.02
CA GLN A 227 13.44 -11.47 24.20
C GLN A 227 14.52 -10.50 24.73
N ASN A 228 14.36 -9.98 25.95
CA ASN A 228 15.22 -8.95 26.54
C ASN A 228 15.31 -7.66 25.70
N ILE A 229 14.22 -7.28 25.03
CA ILE A 229 14.15 -6.06 24.20
C ILE A 229 13.12 -5.11 24.80
N GLU A 230 13.58 -4.12 25.58
CA GLU A 230 12.74 -2.99 26.00
C GLU A 230 12.26 -2.23 24.77
N ARG A 231 13.17 -1.93 23.84
CA ARG A 231 12.86 -1.26 22.58
C ARG A 231 13.94 -1.47 21.54
N ARG A 232 13.56 -1.88 20.34
CA ARG A 232 14.43 -1.88 19.15
C ARG A 232 13.83 -1.00 18.07
N THR A 233 14.60 -0.03 17.61
CA THR A 233 14.20 0.87 16.52
C THR A 233 15.16 0.70 15.36
N THR A 234 14.63 0.41 14.17
CA THR A 234 15.40 0.34 12.93
C THR A 234 14.87 1.38 11.96
N VAL A 235 15.75 2.18 11.36
CA VAL A 235 15.39 3.14 10.31
C VAL A 235 16.32 2.98 9.11
N GLY A 236 15.80 3.14 7.90
CA GLY A 236 16.60 2.98 6.69
C GLY A 236 15.93 3.47 5.42
N SER A 237 16.68 3.37 4.33
CA SER A 237 16.22 3.64 2.96
C SER A 237 16.86 2.64 2.01
N GLY A 238 16.24 2.40 0.88
CA GLY A 238 16.80 1.54 -0.15
C GLY A 238 15.84 1.38 -1.30
N PHE A 239 15.95 0.29 -2.05
CA PHE A 239 15.20 0.12 -3.28
C PHE A 239 14.44 -1.19 -3.26
N GLY A 240 13.41 -1.26 -4.09
CA GLY A 240 12.71 -2.51 -4.32
C GLY A 240 12.26 -2.66 -5.76
N TYR A 241 11.81 -3.87 -6.04
CA TYR A 241 11.43 -4.34 -7.35
C TYR A 241 10.17 -5.19 -7.25
N ARG A 242 9.22 -4.91 -8.14
CA ARG A 242 7.97 -5.66 -8.29
C ARG A 242 8.22 -6.81 -9.26
N LEU A 243 8.35 -8.02 -8.72
CA LEU A 243 8.56 -9.26 -9.47
C LEU A 243 7.29 -9.64 -10.24
N ILE A 244 6.14 -9.56 -9.56
CA ILE A 244 4.81 -9.82 -10.11
C ILE A 244 3.91 -8.66 -9.70
N GLU A 245 3.11 -8.18 -10.65
CA GLU A 245 2.05 -7.21 -10.43
C GLU A 245 0.98 -7.50 -11.49
N ASN A 246 -0.13 -8.11 -11.09
CA ASN A 246 -1.28 -8.37 -11.95
C ASN A 246 -2.58 -8.39 -11.12
N ASP A 247 -3.67 -8.82 -11.73
CA ASP A 247 -5.02 -8.80 -11.15
C ASP A 247 -5.25 -9.80 -10.01
N THR A 248 -4.32 -10.71 -9.76
CA THR A 248 -4.44 -11.80 -8.78
C THR A 248 -3.27 -11.85 -7.82
N THR A 249 -2.07 -11.45 -8.24
CA THR A 249 -0.84 -11.63 -7.47
C THR A 249 0.04 -10.38 -7.52
N ASP A 250 0.51 -9.99 -6.34
CA ASP A 250 1.58 -9.03 -6.15
C ASP A 250 2.78 -9.70 -5.49
N TRP A 251 3.96 -9.38 -5.98
CA TRP A 251 5.18 -9.82 -5.32
C TRP A 251 6.27 -8.77 -5.41
N ASP A 252 6.61 -8.20 -4.25
CA ASP A 252 7.65 -7.21 -4.09
C ASP A 252 8.86 -7.80 -3.36
N ILE A 253 10.05 -7.47 -3.84
CA ILE A 253 11.30 -7.62 -3.07
C ILE A 253 11.93 -6.25 -2.83
N SER A 254 12.63 -6.10 -1.71
CA SER A 254 13.31 -4.86 -1.38
C SER A 254 14.53 -5.10 -0.51
N THR A 255 15.48 -4.16 -0.56
CA THR A 255 16.62 -4.13 0.34
C THR A 255 16.81 -2.71 0.86
N THR A 256 17.15 -2.58 2.14
CA THR A 256 17.42 -1.27 2.74
C THR A 256 18.73 -1.27 3.52
N LEU A 257 19.46 -0.17 3.42
CA LEU A 257 20.53 0.16 4.34
C LEU A 257 19.98 1.08 5.41
N GLY A 258 20.39 0.85 6.65
CA GLY A 258 19.82 1.55 7.79
C GLY A 258 20.68 1.48 9.03
N TYR A 259 20.08 1.88 10.13
CA TYR A 259 20.68 1.90 11.44
C TYR A 259 19.68 1.37 12.46
N GLN A 260 20.14 0.50 13.34
CA GLN A 260 19.36 -0.08 14.43
C GLN A 260 19.91 0.40 15.77
N ILE A 261 18.98 0.72 16.67
CA ILE A 261 19.25 1.02 18.07
C ILE A 261 18.40 0.06 18.90
N THR A 262 19.04 -0.76 19.72
CA THR A 262 18.37 -1.65 20.66
C THR A 262 18.65 -1.17 22.08
N ARG A 263 17.60 -1.03 22.87
CA ARG A 263 17.66 -0.95 24.32
C ARG A 263 17.16 -2.26 24.91
N PHE A 264 17.96 -2.85 25.79
CA PHE A 264 17.68 -4.13 26.43
C PHE A 264 16.88 -3.90 27.70
N ASP A 265 16.01 -4.85 28.04
CA ASP A 265 15.16 -4.79 29.24
C ASP A 265 16.00 -4.84 30.52
N SER A 266 17.01 -5.72 30.53
CA SER A 266 18.02 -5.76 31.59
C SER A 266 19.36 -6.30 31.08
N VAL A 267 20.44 -5.95 31.79
CA VAL A 267 21.81 -6.36 31.49
C VAL A 267 22.59 -6.60 32.78
N GLU A 268 23.63 -7.42 32.72
CA GLU A 268 24.52 -7.63 33.87
C GLU A 268 25.18 -6.33 34.34
N VAL A 269 25.54 -6.29 35.62
CA VAL A 269 26.17 -5.13 36.25
C VAL A 269 27.46 -4.72 35.52
N GLY A 270 27.52 -3.46 35.09
CA GLY A 270 28.67 -2.89 34.38
C GLY A 270 28.61 -3.00 32.85
N GLN A 271 27.59 -3.66 32.29
CA GLN A 271 27.34 -3.66 30.85
C GLN A 271 26.48 -2.47 30.41
N GLN A 272 26.54 -2.11 29.11
CA GLN A 272 25.66 -1.10 28.53
C GLN A 272 24.28 -1.70 28.21
N ASP A 273 23.22 -0.94 28.52
CA ASP A 273 21.82 -1.28 28.25
C ASP A 273 21.35 -0.88 26.85
N ASP A 274 22.16 -0.15 26.07
CA ASP A 274 21.93 0.13 24.66
C ASP A 274 23.02 -0.45 23.74
N GLU A 275 22.63 -0.76 22.51
CA GLU A 275 23.53 -1.18 21.42
C GLU A 275 23.09 -0.53 20.11
N ARG A 276 24.07 -0.20 19.26
CA ARG A 276 23.79 0.49 18.00
C ARG A 276 24.61 -0.08 16.85
N THR A 277 23.98 -0.28 15.72
CA THR A 277 24.60 -1.01 14.62
C THR A 277 24.05 -0.58 13.26
N PRO A 278 24.89 -0.52 12.22
CA PRO A 278 24.39 -0.51 10.84
C PRO A 278 23.53 -1.74 10.58
N ALA A 279 22.46 -1.58 9.80
CA ALA A 279 21.54 -2.65 9.47
C ALA A 279 21.43 -2.78 7.94
N LEU A 280 21.56 -4.01 7.45
CA LEU A 280 21.18 -4.37 6.09
C LEU A 280 19.92 -5.22 6.16
N THR A 281 18.86 -4.79 5.48
CA THR A 281 17.61 -5.56 5.39
C THR A 281 17.40 -6.10 3.98
N ALA A 282 16.82 -7.29 3.90
CA ALA A 282 16.21 -7.82 2.69
C ALA A 282 14.77 -8.23 3.04
N SER A 283 13.79 -7.78 2.26
CA SER A 283 12.38 -8.06 2.52
C SER A 283 11.69 -8.58 1.27
N THR A 284 10.74 -9.48 1.45
CA THR A 284 9.78 -9.92 0.44
C THR A 284 8.37 -9.74 0.97
N VAL A 285 7.46 -9.31 0.11
CA VAL A 285 6.02 -9.21 0.38
C VAL A 285 5.31 -9.83 -0.81
N TYR A 286 4.54 -10.88 -0.57
CA TYR A 286 3.77 -11.60 -1.56
C TYR A 286 2.31 -11.58 -1.12
N ASP A 287 1.43 -11.27 -2.05
CA ASP A 287 -0.01 -11.22 -1.85
C ASP A 287 -0.67 -11.89 -3.05
N THR A 288 -1.63 -12.77 -2.81
CA THR A 288 -2.37 -13.41 -3.90
C THR A 288 -3.79 -13.75 -3.50
N GLU A 289 -4.72 -13.48 -4.41
CA GLU A 289 -6.09 -13.99 -4.36
C GLU A 289 -6.04 -15.48 -4.77
N LEU A 290 -6.28 -16.39 -3.81
CA LEU A 290 -6.37 -17.82 -4.10
C LEU A 290 -7.73 -18.17 -4.72
N THR A 291 -8.78 -17.50 -4.23
CA THR A 291 -10.15 -17.55 -4.73
C THR A 291 -10.84 -16.22 -4.41
N HIS A 292 -12.03 -15.95 -4.97
CA HIS A 292 -12.80 -14.72 -4.71
C HIS A 292 -13.19 -14.42 -3.25
N TRP A 293 -12.86 -15.31 -2.31
CA TRP A 293 -13.16 -15.19 -0.88
C TRP A 293 -11.98 -15.66 -0.01
N ILE A 294 -10.82 -15.99 -0.61
CA ILE A 294 -9.60 -16.39 0.12
C ILE A 294 -8.40 -15.67 -0.47
N ASP A 295 -7.71 -14.93 0.38
CA ASP A 295 -6.42 -14.31 0.08
C ASP A 295 -5.29 -14.95 0.89
N TRP A 296 -4.10 -14.97 0.31
CA TRP A 296 -2.87 -15.36 0.98
C TRP A 296 -1.84 -14.25 0.90
N LYS A 297 -1.52 -13.67 2.06
CA LYS A 297 -0.47 -12.66 2.22
C LYS A 297 0.70 -13.25 3.00
N THR A 298 1.92 -13.13 2.48
CA THR A 298 3.13 -13.44 3.25
C THR A 298 4.16 -12.33 3.14
N SER A 299 4.76 -11.96 4.27
CA SER A 299 5.87 -11.03 4.34
C SER A 299 7.01 -11.64 5.14
N MET A 300 8.24 -11.44 4.66
CA MET A 300 9.44 -11.87 5.35
C MET A 300 10.47 -10.76 5.29
N GLN A 301 11.05 -10.40 6.44
CA GLN A 301 12.15 -9.46 6.57
C GLN A 301 13.33 -10.16 7.20
N LEU A 302 14.44 -10.18 6.49
CA LEU A 302 15.76 -10.57 6.98
C LEU A 302 16.55 -9.33 7.35
N MET A 303 17.33 -9.40 8.43
CA MET A 303 18.22 -8.33 8.84
C MET A 303 19.58 -8.87 9.28
N ILE A 304 20.63 -8.23 8.79
CA ILE A 304 22.02 -8.46 9.20
C ILE A 304 22.47 -7.27 10.04
N VAL A 305 22.97 -7.56 11.24
CA VAL A 305 23.41 -6.61 12.27
C VAL A 305 24.65 -7.14 12.99
N ASN A 306 25.24 -6.37 13.92
CA ASN A 306 26.35 -6.90 14.73
C ASN A 306 25.92 -8.02 15.69
N GLU A 307 26.90 -8.71 16.28
CA GLU A 307 26.65 -9.87 17.13
C GLU A 307 25.80 -9.55 18.37
N VAL A 308 26.06 -8.41 19.02
CA VAL A 308 25.32 -7.98 20.23
C VAL A 308 23.85 -7.69 19.93
N SER A 309 23.53 -7.19 18.73
CA SER A 309 22.15 -6.92 18.31
C SER A 309 21.42 -8.13 17.71
N GLY A 310 22.07 -9.29 17.63
CA GLY A 310 21.46 -10.53 17.16
C GLY A 310 22.19 -11.26 16.03
N ARG A 311 23.23 -10.66 15.43
CA ARG A 311 23.97 -11.10 14.22
C ARG A 311 23.10 -11.19 12.96
N TYR A 312 22.05 -11.99 13.04
CA TYR A 312 21.02 -12.18 12.03
C TYR A 312 19.68 -12.24 12.73
N THR A 313 18.69 -11.53 12.20
CA THR A 313 17.30 -11.64 12.64
C THR A 313 16.38 -11.84 11.46
N HIS A 314 15.25 -12.50 11.69
CA HIS A 314 14.17 -12.50 10.72
C HIS A 314 12.80 -12.39 11.37
N HIS A 315 11.85 -11.90 10.57
CA HIS A 315 10.45 -11.85 10.90
C HIS A 315 9.64 -12.29 9.68
N LEU A 316 8.88 -13.36 9.84
CA LEU A 316 7.98 -13.91 8.85
C LEU A 316 6.55 -13.78 9.39
N VAL A 317 5.64 -13.32 8.55
CA VAL A 317 4.19 -13.40 8.76
C VAL A 317 3.59 -14.02 7.51
N SER A 318 2.73 -15.02 7.67
CA SER A 318 1.95 -15.62 6.60
C SER A 318 0.50 -15.75 7.04
N THR A 319 -0.41 -15.08 6.34
CA THR A 319 -1.82 -14.96 6.69
C THR A 319 -2.67 -15.51 5.57
N ILE A 320 -3.57 -16.44 5.91
CA ILE A 320 -4.72 -16.78 5.08
C ILE A 320 -5.89 -15.97 5.60
N SER A 321 -6.49 -15.17 4.74
CA SER A 321 -7.68 -14.38 5.05
C SER A 321 -8.88 -14.94 4.28
N THR A 322 -10.00 -15.08 4.97
CA THR A 322 -11.24 -15.61 4.39
C THR A 322 -12.34 -14.56 4.54
N GLU A 323 -12.90 -14.07 3.44
CA GLU A 323 -14.02 -13.13 3.46
C GLU A 323 -15.28 -13.85 3.97
N ILE A 324 -15.82 -13.41 5.11
CA ILE A 324 -17.10 -13.91 5.64
C ILE A 324 -18.23 -13.03 5.12
N THR A 325 -18.00 -11.72 5.13
CA THR A 325 -18.90 -10.70 4.59
C THR A 325 -18.07 -9.60 3.96
N LYS A 326 -18.70 -8.69 3.21
CA LYS A 326 -18.05 -7.52 2.60
C LYS A 326 -17.13 -6.69 3.52
N TYR A 327 -17.34 -6.72 4.84
CA TYR A 327 -16.56 -5.94 5.81
C TYR A 327 -15.89 -6.78 6.89
N ILE A 328 -16.04 -8.11 6.85
CA ILE A 328 -15.62 -8.99 7.94
C ILE A 328 -14.85 -10.17 7.35
N ASP A 329 -13.62 -10.32 7.81
CA ASP A 329 -12.72 -11.39 7.42
C ASP A 329 -12.37 -12.26 8.63
N PHE A 330 -12.05 -13.51 8.35
CA PHE A 330 -11.43 -14.42 9.29
C PHE A 330 -9.97 -14.64 8.89
N ASP A 331 -9.06 -14.30 9.79
CA ASP A 331 -7.62 -14.35 9.54
C ASP A 331 -6.98 -15.47 10.35
N VAL A 332 -6.18 -16.30 9.67
CA VAL A 332 -5.28 -17.26 10.29
C VAL A 332 -3.85 -16.89 9.89
N SER A 333 -3.06 -16.47 10.87
CA SER A 333 -1.69 -16.01 10.66
C SER A 333 -0.69 -16.91 11.36
N VAL A 334 0.41 -17.25 10.68
CA VAL A 334 1.61 -17.84 11.28
C VAL A 334 2.69 -16.78 11.32
N VAL A 335 3.29 -16.60 12.48
CA VAL A 335 4.38 -15.67 12.73
C VAL A 335 5.61 -16.45 13.17
N TRP A 336 6.77 -16.14 12.60
CA TRP A 336 8.04 -16.68 13.03
C TRP A 336 9.06 -15.55 13.17
N ASP A 337 9.46 -15.31 14.41
CA ASP A 337 10.55 -14.41 14.76
C ASP A 337 11.80 -15.22 15.10
N ARG A 338 12.96 -14.73 14.64
CA ARG A 338 14.25 -15.30 15.00
C ARG A 338 15.27 -14.24 15.33
N THR A 339 16.04 -14.48 16.39
CA THR A 339 17.28 -13.78 16.70
C THR A 339 18.39 -14.83 16.83
N ASP A 340 19.41 -14.77 15.96
CA ASP A 340 20.44 -15.80 15.90
C ASP A 340 21.40 -15.78 17.10
N ASN A 341 21.64 -14.60 17.66
CA ASN A 341 22.43 -14.40 18.87
C ASN A 341 21.69 -13.51 19.89
N PRO A 342 20.67 -14.04 20.60
CA PRO A 342 19.94 -13.30 21.62
C PRO A 342 20.87 -12.85 22.75
N ARG A 343 20.59 -11.67 23.34
CA ARG A 343 21.38 -11.13 24.44
C ARG A 343 20.80 -11.60 25.78
N ALA A 344 21.66 -12.12 26.65
CA ALA A 344 21.29 -12.51 28.01
C ALA A 344 20.76 -11.31 28.82
N ASP A 345 19.84 -11.58 29.74
CA ASP A 345 19.33 -10.61 30.72
C ASP A 345 20.30 -10.41 31.90
N ALA A 346 19.89 -9.64 32.92
CA ALA A 346 20.72 -9.37 34.10
C ALA A 346 21.03 -10.61 34.96
N ASP A 347 20.23 -11.66 34.86
CA ASP A 347 20.41 -12.93 35.56
C ASP A 347 21.20 -13.95 34.73
N GLY A 348 21.65 -13.55 33.52
CA GLY A 348 22.39 -14.40 32.60
C GLY A 348 21.51 -15.39 31.81
N VAL A 349 20.18 -15.23 31.85
CA VAL A 349 19.24 -16.06 31.10
C VAL A 349 19.25 -15.61 29.64
N ILE A 350 19.53 -16.55 28.73
CA ILE A 350 19.53 -16.29 27.29
C ILE A 350 18.14 -16.64 26.74
N PRO A 351 17.45 -15.69 26.07
CA PRO A 351 16.19 -15.98 25.39
C PRO A 351 16.33 -17.05 24.31
N GLU A 352 15.25 -17.77 24.04
CA GLU A 352 15.20 -18.71 22.91
C GLU A 352 15.38 -17.97 21.58
N LYS A 353 16.04 -18.64 20.64
CA LYS A 353 16.38 -18.04 19.33
C LYS A 353 15.17 -17.86 18.43
N ASP A 354 14.17 -18.71 18.55
CA ASP A 354 13.02 -18.77 17.67
C ASP A 354 11.72 -18.66 18.49
N ASP A 355 10.80 -17.81 18.03
CA ASP A 355 9.43 -17.74 18.54
C ASP A 355 8.46 -17.98 17.38
N TYR A 356 7.53 -18.92 17.57
CA TYR A 356 6.51 -19.30 16.62
C TYR A 356 5.14 -19.05 17.20
N ARG A 357 4.29 -18.33 16.47
CA ARG A 357 2.93 -18.03 16.90
C ARG A 357 1.96 -18.35 15.79
N MET A 358 0.84 -18.99 16.14
CA MET A 358 -0.34 -19.05 15.29
C MET A 358 -1.39 -18.14 15.90
N VAL A 359 -1.87 -17.19 15.12
CA VAL A 359 -2.81 -16.17 15.55
C VAL A 359 -4.07 -16.32 14.73
N VAL A 360 -5.22 -16.28 15.41
CA VAL A 360 -6.54 -16.29 14.79
C VAL A 360 -7.24 -15.00 15.20
N GLY A 361 -7.84 -14.32 14.22
CA GLY A 361 -8.49 -13.03 14.42
C GLY A 361 -9.69 -12.82 13.51
N ILE A 362 -10.55 -11.88 13.90
CA ILE A 362 -11.60 -11.33 13.04
C ILE A 362 -11.15 -9.96 12.57
N GLY A 363 -11.00 -9.81 11.26
CA GLY A 363 -10.63 -8.60 10.56
C GLY A 363 -11.84 -7.76 10.17
N ILE A 364 -11.70 -6.44 10.25
CA ILE A 364 -12.61 -5.48 9.63
C ILE A 364 -11.84 -4.73 8.56
N ASP A 365 -12.37 -4.76 7.33
CA ASP A 365 -11.82 -4.06 6.16
C ASP A 365 -12.57 -2.75 5.88
N TYR A 366 -11.84 -1.74 5.43
CA TYR A 366 -12.33 -0.42 5.01
C TYR A 366 -11.60 0.08 3.76
#